data_AF-A0A820FHH1-F1
#
_entry.id   AF-A0A820FHH1-F1
#
_cell.length_a   1.000
_cell.length_b   1.000
_cell.length_c   1.000
_cell.angle_alpha   90.00
_cell.angle_beta   90.00
_cell.angle_gamma   90.00
#
_symmetry.space_group_name_H-M   'P 1'
#
loop_
_entity.id
_entity.type
_entity.pdbx_description
1 polymer ?
#
loop_
_entity_poly.entity_id
_entity_poly.type
_entity_poly.pdbx_seq_one_letter_code
_entity_poly.pdbx_strand_id
1 'polypeptide(L)'
;MWSSSIDLAEQYEYYLDQPTQSNLSNEKFFNCTKPWFGSRCQYSFEFNKDKSVQNFFETALTDNIFGGTCYILLECDRGGSSMCLDWREICDGRTDCHNGGVDEIQCFSLETNECNENEYRCHNGLCIPKMFLEMEFPESQCLDRSDYFTDSTCARFYFKFNLFECQEFICRPNEGKFLCGDGQCVEDFGRCQNNRHLALAQSVSVQGNLLYECWISMVCLTKIMDKIENISCDQFIQSSEIIKQLKSCKFPLQFPVIPVLYGHVRFLYHPKEIDNINVTLSLKPDYICYDEQLCDFLTPTFRHGTLTCRSGDQINLTMNAEVTTWKSIIDSIKPYFDGCVTQHYHTADSHHSSLYHCKNSSKYISKHRILDGISDCFLKDDEQVLSELNCSLNQTSQLPCPNEKLCRSRFFPTSICSFSIQINYDNILFYKICDRIMDLPMMVIDGRNHSDETDCEHWQCNNINIRCDGFRNCVD
;
A
#
# COMPACT_ATOMS: atom_id res chain seq x y z
N MET A 1 -6.57 37.14 -17.08
CA MET A 1 -7.04 36.15 -16.10
C MET A 1 -6.03 36.10 -14.99
N TRP A 2 -6.46 36.00 -13.73
CA TRP A 2 -5.57 35.62 -12.64
C TRP A 2 -5.14 34.16 -12.81
N SER A 3 -3.93 33.82 -12.37
CA SER A 3 -3.46 32.44 -12.26
C SER A 3 -2.84 32.26 -10.88
N SER A 4 -3.57 31.58 -10.01
CA SER A 4 -3.15 31.22 -8.65
C SER A 4 -3.27 29.71 -8.46
N SER A 5 -2.63 29.16 -7.42
CA SER A 5 -2.85 27.76 -7.01
C SER A 5 -4.27 27.55 -6.46
N ILE A 6 -4.73 26.30 -6.49
CA ILE A 6 -6.05 25.90 -5.98
C ILE A 6 -6.11 26.05 -4.46
N ASP A 7 -5.03 25.74 -3.75
CA ASP A 7 -4.88 25.95 -2.31
C ASP A 7 -5.14 27.41 -1.89
N LEU A 8 -4.84 28.42 -2.72
CA LEU A 8 -5.23 29.81 -2.42
C LEU A 8 -6.75 30.03 -2.55
N ALA A 9 -7.40 29.38 -3.51
CA ALA A 9 -8.85 29.47 -3.68
C ALA A 9 -9.56 28.81 -2.48
N GLU A 10 -9.10 27.64 -2.05
CA GLU A 10 -9.63 26.94 -0.87
C GLU A 10 -9.40 27.72 0.43
N GLN A 11 -8.20 28.27 0.63
CA GLN A 11 -7.92 29.15 1.78
C GLN A 11 -8.80 30.41 1.75
N TYR A 12 -9.01 31.01 0.58
CA TYR A 12 -9.87 32.17 0.44
C TYR A 12 -11.34 31.85 0.75
N GLU A 13 -11.85 30.69 0.31
CA GLU A 13 -13.19 30.23 0.66
C GLU A 13 -13.32 30.00 2.18
N TYR A 14 -12.33 29.34 2.80
CA TYR A 14 -12.28 29.15 4.25
C TYR A 14 -12.28 30.47 5.04
N TYR A 15 -11.65 31.54 4.50
CA TYR A 15 -11.74 32.88 5.09
C TYR A 15 -13.13 33.50 4.95
N LEU A 16 -13.83 33.29 3.84
CA LEU A 16 -15.20 33.77 3.66
C LEU A 16 -16.17 33.09 4.64
N ASP A 17 -16.00 31.78 4.86
CA ASP A 17 -16.82 31.00 5.78
C ASP A 17 -16.50 31.28 7.26
N GLN A 18 -15.21 31.40 7.63
CA GLN A 18 -14.78 31.60 9.03
C GLN A 18 -13.85 32.82 9.21
N PRO A 19 -14.33 34.05 8.95
CA PRO A 19 -13.51 35.26 8.93
C PRO A 19 -12.90 35.64 10.29
N THR A 20 -13.42 35.10 11.40
CA THR A 20 -12.92 35.36 12.76
C THR A 20 -11.83 34.39 13.22
N GLN A 21 -11.60 33.27 12.52
CA GLN A 21 -10.58 32.28 12.88
C GLN A 21 -9.34 32.32 11.96
N SER A 22 -9.45 32.91 10.76
CA SER A 22 -8.35 32.92 9.80
C SER A 22 -7.34 34.07 10.02
N ASN A 23 -6.05 33.77 9.90
CA ASN A 23 -4.97 34.77 9.84
C ASN A 23 -4.71 35.32 8.43
N LEU A 24 -5.53 34.94 7.42
CA LEU A 24 -5.32 35.24 6.00
C LEU A 24 -5.30 36.75 5.68
N SER A 25 -5.86 37.59 6.55
CA SER A 25 -5.76 39.06 6.44
C SER A 25 -4.32 39.60 6.48
N ASN A 26 -3.36 38.83 6.99
CA ASN A 26 -1.94 39.18 7.03
C ASN A 26 -1.08 38.42 5.99
N GLU A 27 -1.66 37.48 5.24
CA GLU A 27 -0.93 36.68 4.28
C GLU A 27 -0.66 37.43 2.97
N LYS A 28 0.51 37.17 2.38
CA LYS A 28 0.99 37.87 1.18
C LYS A 28 0.93 36.95 -0.02
N PHE A 29 -0.05 37.19 -0.87
CA PHE A 29 -0.23 36.45 -2.12
C PHE A 29 0.60 37.06 -3.24
N PHE A 30 1.28 36.20 -4.01
CA PHE A 30 2.14 36.60 -5.11
C PHE A 30 1.40 36.37 -6.44
N ASN A 31 1.13 37.45 -7.17
CA ASN A 31 0.50 37.37 -8.49
C ASN A 31 1.53 37.03 -9.56
N CYS A 32 1.59 35.75 -9.95
CA CYS A 32 2.59 35.25 -10.88
C CYS A 32 2.26 35.56 -12.34
N THR A 33 3.24 36.08 -13.08
CA THR A 33 3.13 36.26 -14.54
C THR A 33 3.76 35.06 -15.24
N LYS A 34 3.07 34.50 -16.25
CA LYS A 34 3.59 33.37 -17.06
C LYS A 34 5.02 33.67 -17.56
N PRO A 35 5.96 32.71 -17.51
CA PRO A 35 5.78 31.28 -17.21
C PRO A 35 5.88 30.90 -15.73
N TRP A 36 5.92 31.86 -14.80
CA TRP A 36 6.17 31.59 -13.38
C TRP A 36 4.91 31.13 -12.63
N PHE A 37 5.07 30.23 -11.66
CA PHE A 37 4.01 29.65 -10.83
C PHE A 37 4.51 29.24 -9.43
N GLY A 38 3.59 28.80 -8.57
CA GLY A 38 3.84 28.49 -7.16
C GLY A 38 3.49 29.65 -6.21
N SER A 39 3.34 29.34 -4.92
CA SER A 39 2.86 30.28 -3.87
C SER A 39 3.70 31.56 -3.70
N ARG A 40 4.94 31.59 -4.21
CA ARG A 40 5.85 32.74 -4.24
C ARG A 40 6.42 33.00 -5.65
N CYS A 41 5.76 32.47 -6.69
CA CYS A 41 6.22 32.48 -8.07
C CYS A 41 7.62 31.85 -8.28
N GLN A 42 7.98 30.89 -7.43
CA GLN A 42 9.32 30.32 -7.33
C GLN A 42 9.67 29.30 -8.42
N TYR A 43 8.68 28.82 -9.19
CA TYR A 43 8.87 27.82 -10.23
C TYR A 43 8.60 28.41 -11.61
N SER A 44 9.34 27.95 -12.62
CA SER A 44 9.06 28.22 -14.03
C SER A 44 9.59 27.08 -14.88
N PHE A 45 8.88 26.73 -15.95
CA PHE A 45 9.41 25.81 -16.94
C PHE A 45 10.40 26.53 -17.87
N GLU A 46 11.67 26.11 -17.86
CA GLU A 46 12.63 26.50 -18.91
C GLU A 46 12.25 25.80 -20.22
N PHE A 47 11.48 26.47 -21.07
CA PHE A 47 11.19 26.03 -22.44
C PHE A 47 12.43 26.22 -23.35
N ASN A 48 13.48 25.45 -23.08
CA ASN A 48 14.62 25.35 -23.99
C ASN A 48 14.23 24.46 -25.17
N LYS A 49 14.30 24.99 -26.41
CA LYS A 49 13.77 24.30 -27.61
C LYS A 49 14.44 22.95 -27.89
N ASP A 50 15.66 22.74 -27.39
CA ASP A 50 16.44 21.51 -27.57
C ASP A 50 16.27 20.51 -26.41
N LYS A 51 15.47 20.83 -25.38
CA LYS A 51 15.12 19.91 -24.29
C LYS A 51 13.60 19.85 -24.16
N SER A 52 13.02 18.75 -24.64
CA SER A 52 11.62 18.43 -24.34
C SER A 52 11.40 18.29 -22.82
N VAL A 53 10.16 18.47 -22.38
CA VAL A 53 9.73 18.12 -21.01
C VAL A 53 10.08 16.66 -20.69
N GLN A 54 10.03 15.79 -21.71
CA GLN A 54 10.46 14.40 -21.64
C GLN A 54 11.95 14.26 -21.29
N ASN A 55 12.86 15.02 -21.91
CA ASN A 55 14.29 15.05 -21.53
C ASN A 55 14.50 15.55 -20.09
N PHE A 56 13.68 16.49 -19.59
CA PHE A 56 13.76 16.93 -18.19
C PHE A 56 13.38 15.80 -17.23
N PHE A 57 12.28 15.09 -17.51
CA PHE A 57 11.88 13.92 -16.74
C PHE A 57 12.89 12.77 -16.84
N GLU A 58 13.42 12.46 -18.02
CA GLU A 58 14.48 11.46 -18.19
C GLU A 58 15.74 11.82 -17.40
N THR A 59 16.16 13.09 -17.38
CA THR A 59 17.32 13.53 -16.59
C THR A 59 17.06 13.37 -15.09
N ALA A 60 15.88 13.82 -14.62
CA ALA A 60 15.44 13.70 -13.23
C ALA A 60 15.25 12.23 -12.77
N LEU A 61 15.00 11.31 -13.71
CA LEU A 61 14.93 9.86 -13.46
C LEU A 61 16.31 9.18 -13.47
N THR A 62 17.28 9.70 -14.23
CA THR A 62 18.65 9.15 -14.25
C THR A 62 19.48 9.55 -13.03
N ASP A 63 19.20 10.72 -12.46
CA ASP A 63 19.79 11.09 -11.18
C ASP A 63 19.13 10.27 -10.06
N ASN A 64 19.93 9.46 -9.35
CA ASN A 64 19.51 8.67 -8.18
C ASN A 64 19.22 9.57 -6.95
N ILE A 65 18.51 10.68 -7.14
CA ILE A 65 18.17 11.61 -6.08
C ILE A 65 17.07 10.97 -5.24
N PHE A 66 17.47 10.61 -4.03
CA PHE A 66 16.60 10.16 -2.95
C PHE A 66 15.72 11.34 -2.51
N GLY A 67 14.66 11.57 -3.29
CA GLY A 67 13.73 12.70 -3.16
C GLY A 67 12.28 12.24 -3.33
N GLY A 68 11.93 11.13 -2.68
CA GLY A 68 10.53 10.72 -2.57
C GLY A 68 9.69 11.82 -1.92
N THR A 69 8.42 11.91 -2.30
CA THR A 69 7.48 12.85 -1.68
C THR A 69 7.23 12.46 -0.23
N CYS A 70 7.15 13.46 0.64
CA CYS A 70 6.85 13.30 2.05
C CYS A 70 5.44 13.81 2.32
N TYR A 71 4.61 13.02 2.98
CA TYR A 71 3.40 13.54 3.58
C TYR A 71 3.76 14.38 4.81
N ILE A 72 3.35 15.65 4.81
CA ILE A 72 3.76 16.65 5.82
C ILE A 72 2.62 17.09 6.76
N LEU A 73 1.38 16.67 6.49
CA LEU A 73 0.22 17.08 7.28
C LEU A 73 0.02 16.21 8.54
N LEU A 74 0.70 15.06 8.62
CA LEU A 74 0.77 14.21 9.80
C LEU A 74 2.18 14.24 10.37
N GLU A 75 2.32 14.62 11.64
CA GLU A 75 3.60 14.54 12.36
C GLU A 75 3.93 13.08 12.66
N CYS A 76 4.77 12.46 11.83
CA CYS A 76 5.17 11.05 11.93
C CYS A 76 6.64 10.91 12.30
N ASP A 77 6.95 10.25 13.42
CA ASP A 77 8.33 9.90 13.80
C ASP A 77 8.69 8.49 13.31
N ARG A 78 9.60 8.41 12.33
CA ARG A 78 10.18 7.15 11.83
C ARG A 78 11.57 6.84 12.40
N GLY A 79 11.79 7.21 13.66
CA GLY A 79 12.99 6.86 14.43
C GLY A 79 14.26 7.59 13.99
N GLY A 80 14.13 8.77 13.35
CA GLY A 80 15.28 9.56 12.88
C GLY A 80 15.95 9.06 11.60
N SER A 81 15.31 8.15 10.86
CA SER A 81 15.73 7.82 9.48
C SER A 81 15.45 8.99 8.53
N SER A 82 16.12 9.02 7.35
CA SER A 82 15.76 9.95 6.26
C SER A 82 14.51 9.51 5.48
N MET A 83 13.75 8.54 5.99
CA MET A 83 12.52 8.03 5.41
C MET A 83 11.33 8.77 6.02
N CYS A 84 10.71 9.64 5.23
CA CYS A 84 9.44 10.25 5.61
C CYS A 84 8.25 9.33 5.29
N LEU A 85 7.11 9.65 5.92
CA LEU A 85 5.80 9.05 5.64
C LEU A 85 5.43 9.26 4.16
N ASP A 86 5.13 8.18 3.45
CA ASP A 86 4.39 8.25 2.20
C ASP A 86 2.90 8.34 2.53
N TRP A 87 2.12 9.08 1.74
CA TRP A 87 0.68 9.23 2.03
C TRP A 87 -0.09 7.91 1.86
N ARG A 88 0.46 6.96 1.09
CA ARG A 88 -0.09 5.61 0.88
C ARG A 88 0.16 4.65 2.04
N GLU A 89 1.00 5.04 3.00
CA GLU A 89 1.29 4.33 4.25
C GLU A 89 0.43 4.89 5.40
N ILE A 90 -0.71 5.51 5.09
CA ILE A 90 -1.72 5.99 6.05
C ILE A 90 -2.95 5.10 5.89
N CYS A 91 -3.43 4.53 7.00
CA CYS A 91 -4.55 3.59 7.03
C CYS A 91 -4.35 2.34 6.14
N ASP A 92 -3.11 1.88 5.98
CA ASP A 92 -2.78 0.66 5.22
C ASP A 92 -2.75 -0.60 6.10
N GLY A 93 -3.01 -0.45 7.40
CA GLY A 93 -2.95 -1.51 8.41
C GLY A 93 -1.56 -1.69 9.04
N ARG A 94 -0.59 -0.81 8.75
CA ARG A 94 0.75 -0.85 9.34
C ARG A 94 1.05 0.43 10.11
N THR A 95 1.39 0.26 11.38
CA THR A 95 2.05 1.32 12.14
C THR A 95 3.50 1.47 11.68
N ASP A 96 3.75 2.45 10.82
CA ASP A 96 5.09 2.92 10.48
C ASP A 96 5.51 4.15 11.33
N CYS A 97 4.57 4.91 11.90
CA CYS A 97 4.83 6.06 12.77
C CYS A 97 5.02 5.63 14.24
N HIS A 98 6.25 5.75 14.75
CA HIS A 98 6.62 5.30 16.11
C HIS A 98 6.02 6.15 17.24
N ASN A 99 5.55 7.37 16.94
CA ASN A 99 4.92 8.28 17.90
C ASN A 99 3.45 7.91 18.23
N GLY A 100 3.18 6.62 18.42
CA GLY A 100 1.87 6.08 18.80
C GLY A 100 1.00 5.58 17.65
N GLY A 101 1.56 5.32 16.46
CA GLY A 101 0.82 4.80 15.31
C GLY A 101 -0.20 5.77 14.75
N VAL A 102 0.16 7.06 14.68
CA VAL A 102 -0.72 8.15 14.24
C VAL A 102 -1.22 8.01 12.80
N ASP A 103 -0.51 7.24 11.98
CA ASP A 103 -0.87 6.79 10.63
C ASP A 103 -2.05 5.82 10.60
N GLU A 104 -2.28 5.07 11.69
CA GLU A 104 -3.34 4.06 11.82
C GLU A 104 -4.47 4.48 12.79
N ILE A 105 -4.50 5.75 13.20
CA ILE A 105 -5.55 6.32 14.06
C ILE A 105 -6.76 6.73 13.20
N GLN A 106 -7.98 6.46 13.69
CA GLN A 106 -9.27 6.82 13.06
C GLN A 106 -9.56 6.19 11.69
N CYS A 107 -8.65 5.38 11.15
CA CYS A 107 -8.84 4.61 9.91
C CYS A 107 -10.08 3.73 9.87
N PHE A 108 -10.61 3.34 11.04
CA PHE A 108 -11.83 2.55 11.14
C PHE A 108 -13.06 3.22 10.49
N SER A 109 -13.10 4.54 10.36
CA SER A 109 -14.17 5.22 9.59
C SER A 109 -14.24 4.80 8.12
N LEU A 110 -13.16 4.27 7.55
CA LEU A 110 -13.16 3.70 6.19
C LEU A 110 -13.91 2.36 6.11
N GLU A 111 -13.83 1.51 7.15
CA GLU A 111 -14.58 0.24 7.19
C GLU A 111 -16.09 0.45 7.27
N THR A 112 -16.53 1.47 8.01
CA THR A 112 -17.95 1.83 8.19
C THR A 112 -18.50 2.71 7.07
N ASN A 113 -17.66 3.24 6.18
CA ASN A 113 -18.10 4.07 5.08
C ASN A 113 -18.97 3.27 4.09
N GLU A 114 -20.15 3.79 3.79
CA GLU A 114 -21.13 3.22 2.85
C GLU A 114 -21.32 4.18 1.67
N CYS A 115 -21.29 3.66 0.45
CA CYS A 115 -21.45 4.46 -0.76
C CYS A 115 -22.91 4.55 -1.21
N ASN A 116 -23.24 5.55 -2.04
CA ASN A 116 -24.59 5.70 -2.59
C ASN A 116 -24.94 4.60 -3.61
N GLU A 117 -26.23 4.43 -3.94
CA GLU A 117 -26.70 3.39 -4.86
C GLU A 117 -26.08 3.46 -6.28
N ASN A 118 -25.57 4.62 -6.69
CA ASN A 118 -24.88 4.86 -7.95
C ASN A 118 -23.34 4.79 -7.85
N GLU A 119 -22.81 4.42 -6.68
CA GLU A 119 -21.36 4.38 -6.38
C GLU A 119 -20.90 2.97 -6.01
N TYR A 120 -19.66 2.67 -6.36
CA TYR A 120 -18.93 1.47 -5.99
C TYR A 120 -18.02 1.79 -4.80
N ARG A 121 -18.08 0.92 -3.79
CA ARG A 121 -17.15 0.95 -2.66
C ARG A 121 -15.91 0.14 -3.01
N CYS A 122 -14.78 0.83 -3.12
CA CYS A 122 -13.45 0.25 -3.15
C CYS A 122 -13.20 -0.60 -1.89
N HIS A 123 -12.27 -1.55 -1.94
CA HIS A 123 -11.97 -2.42 -0.81
C HIS A 123 -11.49 -1.63 0.42
N ASN A 124 -10.66 -0.60 0.21
CA ASN A 124 -10.20 0.38 1.19
C ASN A 124 -11.25 1.39 1.69
N GLY A 125 -12.51 1.27 1.25
CA GLY A 125 -13.63 2.11 1.72
C GLY A 125 -13.88 3.40 0.95
N LEU A 126 -13.09 3.74 -0.06
CA LEU A 126 -13.40 4.87 -0.95
C LEU A 126 -14.63 4.59 -1.83
N CYS A 127 -15.33 5.65 -2.24
CA CYS A 127 -16.47 5.58 -3.15
C CYS A 127 -16.11 6.17 -4.52
N ILE A 128 -16.32 5.40 -5.59
CA ILE A 128 -16.19 5.87 -6.98
C ILE A 128 -17.52 5.68 -7.74
N PRO A 129 -17.87 6.53 -8.72
CA PRO A 129 -19.06 6.33 -9.54
C PRO A 129 -19.07 4.98 -10.28
N LYS A 130 -20.21 4.25 -10.28
CA LYS A 130 -20.33 2.94 -10.94
C LYS A 130 -20.06 2.95 -12.45
N MET A 131 -20.17 4.10 -13.12
CA MET A 131 -19.85 4.24 -14.55
C MET A 131 -18.43 3.76 -14.90
N PHE A 132 -17.48 3.90 -13.96
CA PHE A 132 -16.09 3.47 -14.12
C PHE A 132 -15.92 1.93 -14.10
N LEU A 133 -16.93 1.18 -13.66
CA LEU A 133 -16.95 -0.29 -13.69
C LEU A 133 -17.58 -0.88 -14.96
N GLU A 134 -18.42 -0.09 -15.64
CA GLU A 134 -19.27 -0.51 -16.75
C GLU A 134 -18.62 -0.17 -18.09
N MET A 135 -17.94 0.98 -18.13
CA MET A 135 -16.96 1.29 -19.17
C MET A 135 -15.66 0.60 -18.78
N GLU A 136 -15.15 -0.28 -19.65
CA GLU A 136 -13.89 -1.03 -19.43
C GLU A 136 -12.68 -0.08 -19.60
N PHE A 137 -12.56 0.87 -18.66
CA PHE A 137 -11.44 1.82 -18.63
C PHE A 137 -10.13 1.05 -18.42
N PRO A 138 -9.04 1.42 -19.13
CA PRO A 138 -7.74 0.76 -18.98
C PRO A 138 -7.07 1.04 -17.62
N GLU A 139 -7.63 1.95 -16.83
CA GLU A 139 -7.06 2.50 -15.60
C GLU A 139 -8.03 2.39 -14.42
N SER A 140 -7.53 1.76 -13.37
CA SER A 140 -8.15 1.68 -12.04
C SER A 140 -8.47 3.06 -11.47
N GLN A 141 -9.67 3.24 -10.94
CA GLN A 141 -10.08 4.46 -10.22
C GLN A 141 -10.02 4.30 -8.69
N CYS A 142 -10.01 3.06 -8.17
CA CYS A 142 -9.70 2.84 -6.76
C CYS A 142 -8.18 2.91 -6.52
N LEU A 143 -7.76 3.53 -5.40
CA LEU A 143 -6.33 3.61 -5.04
C LEU A 143 -5.71 2.24 -4.75
N ASP A 144 -6.51 1.29 -4.24
CA ASP A 144 -6.14 -0.10 -3.98
C ASP A 144 -6.31 -1.05 -5.17
N ARG A 145 -6.83 -0.52 -6.30
CA ARG A 145 -7.13 -1.25 -7.53
C ARG A 145 -8.14 -2.38 -7.40
N SER A 146 -9.11 -2.23 -6.50
CA SER A 146 -10.20 -3.19 -6.27
C SER A 146 -11.29 -3.22 -7.35
N ASP A 147 -11.40 -2.17 -8.15
CA ASP A 147 -12.34 -2.05 -9.27
C ASP A 147 -11.90 -2.82 -10.53
N TYR A 148 -10.61 -3.14 -10.67
CA TYR A 148 -10.02 -3.68 -11.89
C TYR A 148 -9.54 -5.15 -11.76
N PHE A 149 -9.88 -6.00 -12.74
CA PHE A 149 -9.67 -7.46 -12.64
C PHE A 149 -8.24 -7.96 -12.85
N THR A 150 -7.42 -7.24 -13.59
CA THR A 150 -6.08 -7.75 -13.96
C THR A 150 -5.02 -7.25 -12.98
N ASP A 151 -4.02 -8.08 -12.72
CA ASP A 151 -2.76 -7.67 -12.10
C ASP A 151 -1.93 -6.89 -13.12
N SER A 152 -2.28 -5.61 -13.28
CA SER A 152 -1.44 -4.63 -13.93
C SER A 152 -0.46 -4.01 -12.93
N THR A 153 0.38 -4.82 -12.26
CA THR A 153 1.65 -4.33 -11.67
C THR A 153 2.21 -3.24 -12.58
N CYS A 154 2.45 -2.03 -12.06
CA CYS A 154 2.64 -0.86 -12.93
C CYS A 154 3.82 -1.13 -13.86
N ALA A 155 3.51 -1.43 -15.13
CA ALA A 155 4.40 -2.27 -15.90
C ALA A 155 5.71 -1.53 -16.12
N ARG A 156 6.83 -2.26 -16.19
CA ARG A 156 8.17 -1.66 -16.47
C ARG A 156 8.21 -0.75 -17.71
N PHE A 157 7.19 -0.82 -18.57
CA PHE A 157 6.94 0.09 -19.69
C PHE A 157 6.46 1.50 -19.28
N TYR A 158 5.61 1.67 -18.26
CA TYR A 158 5.02 2.96 -17.87
C TYR A 158 6.03 3.93 -17.24
N PHE A 159 7.08 3.42 -16.61
CA PHE A 159 8.24 4.21 -16.13
C PHE A 159 8.92 5.06 -17.22
N LYS A 160 8.58 4.89 -18.51
CA LYS A 160 9.05 5.73 -19.61
C LYS A 160 8.10 6.84 -20.06
N PHE A 161 6.81 6.81 -19.71
CA PHE A 161 5.82 7.64 -20.39
C PHE A 161 4.91 8.52 -19.53
N ASN A 162 4.59 8.16 -18.29
CA ASN A 162 3.95 9.08 -17.35
C ASN A 162 4.34 8.76 -15.90
N LEU A 163 4.74 9.78 -15.15
CA LEU A 163 5.35 9.59 -13.82
C LEU A 163 4.37 9.53 -12.66
N PHE A 164 3.14 10.03 -12.85
CA PHE A 164 2.14 10.12 -11.80
C PHE A 164 1.21 8.90 -11.73
N GLU A 165 0.89 8.30 -12.88
CA GLU A 165 -0.03 7.14 -12.96
C GLU A 165 0.35 6.01 -12.00
N CYS A 166 1.63 5.63 -11.88
CA CYS A 166 2.04 4.61 -10.91
C CYS A 166 2.07 5.10 -9.46
N GLN A 167 2.22 6.41 -9.23
CA GLN A 167 2.43 6.99 -7.89
C GLN A 167 1.13 7.17 -7.11
N GLU A 168 -0.03 7.22 -7.78
CA GLU A 168 -1.33 7.38 -7.11
C GLU A 168 -1.88 6.08 -6.49
N PHE A 169 -1.27 4.91 -6.76
CA PHE A 169 -1.79 3.62 -6.30
C PHE A 169 -1.08 3.05 -5.08
N ILE A 170 -1.88 2.40 -4.22
CA ILE A 170 -1.45 1.55 -3.10
C ILE A 170 -1.16 0.15 -3.65
N CYS A 171 -0.22 -0.55 -3.03
CA CYS A 171 0.06 -1.94 -3.37
C CYS A 171 -1.10 -2.85 -2.99
N ARG A 172 -1.48 -3.76 -3.90
CA ARG A 172 -2.49 -4.76 -3.58
C ARG A 172 -1.98 -5.69 -2.46
N PRO A 173 -2.83 -6.05 -1.49
CA PRO A 173 -2.53 -7.02 -0.43
C PRO A 173 -1.78 -8.33 -0.74
N ASN A 174 -1.54 -8.75 -2.00
CA ASN A 174 -1.20 -10.13 -2.35
C ASN A 174 0.22 -10.46 -2.89
N GLU A 175 0.79 -9.96 -4.00
CA GLU A 175 0.81 -8.66 -4.71
C GLU A 175 1.74 -7.59 -4.10
N GLY A 176 2.62 -7.96 -3.14
CA GLY A 176 3.80 -7.19 -2.72
C GLY A 176 3.52 -6.02 -1.78
N LYS A 177 3.58 -6.28 -0.47
CA LYS A 177 3.00 -5.39 0.56
C LYS A 177 3.81 -4.15 0.97
N PHE A 178 4.97 -3.84 0.38
CA PHE A 178 5.78 -2.65 0.70
C PHE A 178 5.86 -1.68 -0.48
N LEU A 179 5.50 -0.43 -0.20
CA LEU A 179 5.47 0.67 -1.16
C LEU A 179 6.89 1.25 -1.32
N CYS A 180 7.43 1.19 -2.54
CA CYS A 180 8.72 1.83 -2.82
C CYS A 180 8.63 3.36 -2.94
N GLY A 181 7.43 3.95 -2.98
CA GLY A 181 7.21 5.39 -3.10
C GLY A 181 7.20 5.92 -4.55
N ASP A 182 7.68 5.14 -5.50
CA ASP A 182 7.70 5.42 -6.94
C ASP A 182 6.61 4.65 -7.72
N GLY A 183 5.68 4.01 -7.01
CA GLY A 183 4.68 3.10 -7.59
C GLY A 183 5.16 1.68 -7.84
N GLN A 184 6.43 1.36 -7.54
CA GLN A 184 6.87 -0.02 -7.45
C GLN A 184 6.36 -0.65 -6.13
N CYS A 185 5.72 -1.80 -6.26
CA CYS A 185 5.38 -2.68 -5.15
C CYS A 185 6.41 -3.80 -5.03
N VAL A 186 6.83 -4.09 -3.80
CA VAL A 186 7.72 -5.23 -3.48
C VAL A 186 7.25 -5.90 -2.21
N GLU A 187 7.67 -7.13 -1.99
CA GLU A 187 7.51 -7.76 -0.68
C GLU A 187 8.26 -7.00 0.42
N ASP A 188 7.89 -7.20 1.69
CA ASP A 188 8.54 -6.55 2.84
C ASP A 188 10.07 -6.73 2.82
N PHE A 189 10.81 -5.63 3.03
CA PHE A 189 12.27 -5.54 2.89
C PHE A 189 12.83 -5.95 1.50
N GLY A 190 11.96 -6.02 0.48
CA GLY A 190 12.33 -6.32 -0.91
C GLY A 190 13.01 -5.14 -1.61
N ARG A 191 13.75 -5.42 -2.69
CA ARG A 191 14.61 -4.41 -3.34
C ARG A 191 13.81 -3.41 -4.20
N CYS A 192 13.52 -2.25 -3.65
CA CYS A 192 13.08 -1.06 -4.39
C CYS A 192 14.19 -0.52 -5.31
N GLN A 193 13.82 -0.05 -6.51
CA GLN A 193 14.74 0.58 -7.47
C GLN A 193 15.37 1.86 -6.91
N ASN A 194 14.56 2.73 -6.30
CA ASN A 194 15.02 3.96 -5.63
C ASN A 194 15.70 3.72 -4.26
N ASN A 195 15.92 2.47 -3.85
CA ASN A 195 16.52 2.06 -2.58
C ASN A 195 15.74 2.40 -1.28
N ARG A 196 14.44 2.75 -1.33
CA ARG A 196 13.61 3.02 -0.12
C ARG A 196 13.69 1.90 0.94
N HIS A 197 13.79 0.64 0.50
CA HIS A 197 13.98 -0.53 1.36
C HIS A 197 15.21 -0.47 2.30
N LEU A 198 16.29 0.23 1.91
CA LEU A 198 17.45 0.44 2.79
C LEU A 198 17.13 1.44 3.91
N ALA A 199 16.29 2.45 3.63
CA ALA A 199 15.86 3.42 4.62
C ALA A 199 14.85 2.80 5.61
N LEU A 200 14.00 1.86 5.15
CA LEU A 200 13.18 1.01 6.03
C LEU A 200 14.06 0.13 6.94
N ALA A 201 15.08 -0.52 6.39
CA ALA A 201 16.00 -1.31 7.20
C ALA A 201 16.72 -0.45 8.26
N GLN A 202 17.04 0.82 7.95
CA GLN A 202 17.62 1.79 8.88
C GLN A 202 16.62 2.27 9.94
N SER A 203 15.37 2.60 9.58
CA SER A 203 14.34 3.05 10.54
C SER A 203 14.00 1.97 11.57
N VAL A 204 14.01 0.71 11.13
CA VAL A 204 13.82 -0.45 12.00
C VAL A 204 15.07 -0.78 12.83
N SER A 205 16.27 -0.51 12.30
CA SER A 205 17.55 -0.77 12.97
C SER A 205 18.03 0.38 13.87
N VAL A 206 17.15 1.18 14.45
CA VAL A 206 17.55 2.33 15.31
C VAL A 206 18.13 1.90 16.66
N GLN A 207 19.15 2.60 17.14
CA GLN A 207 19.83 2.27 18.42
C GLN A 207 18.92 2.46 19.64
N GLY A 208 18.19 3.59 19.69
CA GLY A 208 17.40 3.99 20.86
C GLY A 208 18.20 3.92 22.17
N ASN A 209 17.69 3.16 23.14
CA ASN A 209 18.28 3.03 24.48
C ASN A 209 19.33 1.90 24.61
N LEU A 210 19.72 1.26 23.50
CA LEU A 210 20.71 0.18 23.52
C LEU A 210 22.14 0.72 23.64
N LEU A 211 23.00 -0.01 24.34
CA LEU A 211 24.44 0.18 24.25
C LEU A 211 24.88 -0.05 22.80
N TYR A 212 25.80 0.77 22.30
CA TYR A 212 26.24 0.76 20.90
C TYR A 212 26.75 -0.62 20.47
N GLU A 213 27.52 -1.28 21.34
CA GLU A 213 28.08 -2.62 21.15
C GLU A 213 27.00 -3.70 21.03
N CYS A 214 25.92 -3.58 21.82
CA CYS A 214 24.78 -4.48 21.74
C CYS A 214 23.96 -4.24 20.48
N TRP A 215 23.74 -2.97 20.14
CA TRP A 215 23.00 -2.56 18.95
C TRP A 215 23.66 -3.05 17.66
N ILE A 216 24.94 -2.73 17.42
CA ILE A 216 25.66 -3.16 16.22
C ILE A 216 25.75 -4.70 16.14
N SER A 217 25.95 -5.37 17.27
CA SER A 217 25.92 -6.84 17.33
C SER A 217 24.57 -7.40 16.91
N MET A 218 23.46 -6.83 17.39
CA MET A 218 22.12 -7.31 17.07
C MET A 218 21.73 -7.05 15.61
N VAL A 219 22.07 -5.89 15.03
CA VAL A 219 21.83 -5.62 13.60
C VAL A 219 22.51 -6.67 12.74
N CYS A 220 23.80 -6.93 12.99
CA CYS A 220 24.55 -7.89 12.21
C CYS A 220 24.07 -9.34 12.44
N LEU A 221 23.78 -9.75 13.67
CA LEU A 221 23.32 -11.12 13.98
C LEU A 221 21.93 -11.42 13.44
N THR A 222 21.03 -10.43 13.40
CA THR A 222 19.69 -10.59 12.82
C THR A 222 19.69 -10.55 11.28
N LYS A 223 20.79 -10.09 10.66
CA LYS A 223 20.92 -9.88 9.21
C LYS A 223 19.79 -9.00 8.65
N ILE A 224 19.40 -7.96 9.40
CA ILE A 224 18.49 -6.92 8.92
C ILE A 224 19.20 -5.92 7.99
N MET A 225 20.51 -5.74 8.17
CA MET A 225 21.39 -4.96 7.30
C MET A 225 22.75 -5.64 7.15
N ASP A 226 23.32 -5.65 5.94
CA ASP A 226 24.66 -6.19 5.68
C ASP A 226 25.81 -5.22 6.06
N LYS A 227 25.47 -3.94 6.27
CA LYS A 227 26.44 -2.84 6.48
C LYS A 227 25.85 -1.71 7.31
N ILE A 228 26.56 -1.27 8.35
CA ILE A 228 26.25 -0.10 9.21
C ILE A 228 27.48 0.80 9.29
N GLU A 229 27.33 2.13 9.20
CA GLU A 229 28.41 3.12 9.45
C GLU A 229 29.76 2.82 8.75
N ASN A 230 29.71 2.23 7.56
CA ASN A 230 30.83 1.68 6.79
C ASN A 230 31.47 0.37 7.27
N ILE A 231 31.04 -0.18 8.40
CA ILE A 231 31.37 -1.53 8.89
C ILE A 231 30.54 -2.56 8.12
N SER A 232 31.20 -3.58 7.54
CA SER A 232 30.54 -4.77 6.98
C SER A 232 30.20 -5.74 8.10
N CYS A 233 28.94 -6.21 8.15
CA CYS A 233 28.52 -7.16 9.17
C CYS A 233 29.26 -8.51 9.05
N ASP A 234 29.55 -9.00 7.85
CA ASP A 234 30.36 -10.22 7.66
C ASP A 234 31.74 -10.12 8.33
N GLN A 235 32.41 -8.98 8.16
CA GLN A 235 33.72 -8.73 8.78
C GLN A 235 33.63 -8.59 10.30
N PHE A 236 32.59 -7.92 10.78
CA PHE A 236 32.33 -7.70 12.21
C PHE A 236 32.00 -9.01 12.93
N ILE A 237 31.11 -9.82 12.36
CA ILE A 237 30.66 -11.12 12.88
C ILE A 237 31.81 -12.14 12.94
N GLN A 238 32.74 -12.12 11.98
CA GLN A 238 33.93 -12.99 11.99
C GLN A 238 34.96 -12.61 13.06
N SER A 239 34.81 -11.46 13.73
CA SER A 239 35.68 -11.08 14.84
C SER A 239 35.30 -11.82 16.13
N SER A 240 36.29 -12.23 16.92
CA SER A 240 36.06 -12.75 18.28
C SER A 240 35.56 -11.68 19.27
N GLU A 241 35.40 -10.44 18.81
CA GLU A 241 34.94 -9.30 19.62
C GLU A 241 33.41 -9.34 19.83
N ILE A 242 32.64 -9.88 18.87
CA ILE A 242 31.18 -9.92 18.96
C ILE A 242 30.69 -10.68 20.21
N ILE A 243 31.32 -11.81 20.55
CA ILE A 243 30.99 -12.60 21.77
C ILE A 243 31.29 -11.79 23.04
N LYS A 244 32.36 -10.99 23.06
CA LYS A 244 32.70 -10.12 24.21
C LYS A 244 31.70 -8.97 24.35
N GLN A 245 31.31 -8.38 23.23
CA GLN A 245 30.29 -7.32 23.20
C GLN A 245 28.94 -7.85 23.67
N LEU A 246 28.47 -9.00 23.17
CA LEU A 246 27.25 -9.62 23.67
C LEU A 246 27.28 -9.94 25.18
N LYS A 247 28.45 -10.27 25.74
CA LYS A 247 28.62 -10.49 27.19
C LYS A 247 28.48 -9.22 28.04
N SER A 248 28.56 -8.02 27.46
CA SER A 248 28.24 -6.77 28.17
C SER A 248 26.74 -6.42 28.13
N CYS A 249 25.98 -7.06 27.24
CA CYS A 249 24.55 -6.83 27.07
C CYS A 249 23.71 -7.44 28.19
N LYS A 250 22.61 -6.77 28.52
CA LYS A 250 21.62 -7.26 29.48
C LYS A 250 20.51 -7.98 28.73
N PHE A 251 20.28 -9.25 29.08
CA PHE A 251 19.23 -10.08 28.50
C PHE A 251 18.08 -10.31 29.51
N PRO A 252 16.82 -10.55 29.05
CA PRO A 252 16.40 -10.54 27.66
C PRO A 252 16.48 -9.14 27.03
N LEU A 253 16.88 -9.09 25.77
CA LEU A 253 17.16 -7.88 25.02
C LEU A 253 16.06 -7.67 23.99
N GLN A 254 15.38 -6.51 24.01
CA GLN A 254 14.47 -6.15 22.94
C GLN A 254 15.27 -5.55 21.77
N PHE A 255 15.13 -6.15 20.59
CA PHE A 255 15.69 -5.63 19.35
C PHE A 255 14.79 -6.01 18.18
N PRO A 256 14.43 -5.09 17.28
CA PRO A 256 14.46 -3.63 17.40
C PRO A 256 13.88 -3.08 18.72
N VAL A 257 14.26 -1.84 19.04
CA VAL A 257 13.68 -1.09 20.17
C VAL A 257 12.24 -0.62 19.87
N ILE A 258 11.91 -0.51 18.59
CA ILE A 258 10.56 -0.26 18.06
C ILE A 258 9.78 -1.58 17.87
N PRO A 259 8.47 -1.54 17.62
CA PRO A 259 7.70 -2.67 17.10
C PRO A 259 8.23 -3.14 15.73
N VAL A 260 8.01 -4.41 15.40
CA VAL A 260 8.41 -5.02 14.11
C VAL A 260 7.23 -5.30 13.18
N LEU A 261 6.01 -5.38 13.72
CA LEU A 261 4.74 -5.49 13.00
C LEU A 261 3.64 -4.79 13.80
N TYR A 262 2.72 -4.14 13.08
CA TYR A 262 1.42 -3.67 13.58
C TYR A 262 1.47 -2.81 14.86
N GLY A 263 2.55 -2.07 15.08
CA GLY A 263 2.70 -1.13 16.21
C GLY A 263 2.86 -1.77 17.60
N HIS A 264 2.59 -3.08 17.75
CA HIS A 264 2.62 -3.77 19.04
C HIS A 264 3.52 -5.01 19.08
N VAL A 265 3.80 -5.66 17.95
CA VAL A 265 4.61 -6.90 17.93
C VAL A 265 6.07 -6.55 18.15
N ARG A 266 6.74 -7.23 19.09
CA ARG A 266 8.14 -6.96 19.49
C ARG A 266 8.93 -8.26 19.65
N PHE A 267 10.22 -8.22 19.36
CA PHE A 267 11.10 -9.38 19.55
C PHE A 267 11.94 -9.23 20.82
N LEU A 268 12.00 -10.30 21.61
CA LEU A 268 12.94 -10.46 22.71
C LEU A 268 13.92 -11.60 22.41
N TYR A 269 15.19 -11.31 22.60
CA TYR A 269 16.29 -12.24 22.48
C TYR A 269 16.82 -12.60 23.86
N HIS A 270 17.02 -13.88 24.11
CA HIS A 270 17.60 -14.43 25.32
C HIS A 270 18.48 -15.64 24.95
N PRO A 271 19.65 -15.39 24.31
CA PRO A 271 20.52 -16.45 23.84
C PRO A 271 20.96 -17.32 25.02
N LYS A 272 20.45 -18.56 25.05
CA LYS A 272 20.65 -19.53 26.14
C LYS A 272 22.14 -19.72 26.49
N GLU A 273 23.00 -19.68 25.47
CA GLU A 273 24.47 -19.74 25.61
C GLU A 273 25.14 -18.79 24.59
N ILE A 274 25.57 -17.61 25.05
CA ILE A 274 26.23 -16.58 24.19
C ILE A 274 27.48 -17.13 23.49
N ASP A 275 28.23 -18.02 24.17
CA ASP A 275 29.45 -18.63 23.62
C ASP A 275 29.19 -19.65 22.49
N ASN A 276 27.95 -20.13 22.34
CA ASN A 276 27.55 -21.12 21.34
C ASN A 276 26.66 -20.54 20.21
N ILE A 277 26.57 -19.21 20.09
CA ILE A 277 25.84 -18.55 19.00
C ILE A 277 26.50 -18.91 17.66
N ASN A 278 25.77 -19.63 16.80
CA ASN A 278 26.21 -19.88 15.44
C ASN A 278 26.06 -18.63 14.58
N VAL A 279 27.10 -17.80 14.61
CA VAL A 279 27.29 -16.56 13.86
C VAL A 279 27.05 -16.66 12.34
N THR A 280 27.05 -17.85 11.75
CA THR A 280 26.74 -18.02 10.31
C THR A 280 25.24 -17.96 10.00
N LEU A 281 24.39 -18.29 10.97
CA LEU A 281 22.92 -18.26 10.87
C LEU A 281 22.36 -16.93 11.40
N SER A 282 21.23 -16.48 10.85
CA SER A 282 20.52 -15.32 11.43
C SER A 282 19.91 -15.70 12.78
N LEU A 283 20.11 -14.84 13.78
CA LEU A 283 19.59 -14.99 15.13
C LEU A 283 18.07 -14.82 15.13
N LYS A 284 17.35 -15.83 15.62
CA LYS A 284 15.89 -15.85 15.75
C LYS A 284 15.46 -15.32 17.12
N PRO A 285 14.29 -14.66 17.24
CA PRO A 285 13.77 -14.23 18.54
C PRO A 285 13.37 -15.44 19.40
N ASP A 286 13.82 -15.47 20.66
CA ASP A 286 13.43 -16.49 21.65
C ASP A 286 11.98 -16.31 22.09
N TYR A 287 11.50 -15.06 22.13
CA TYR A 287 10.10 -14.72 22.40
C TYR A 287 9.62 -13.61 21.48
N ILE A 288 8.36 -13.72 21.07
CA ILE A 288 7.64 -12.70 20.31
C ILE A 288 6.53 -12.17 21.22
N CYS A 289 6.61 -10.89 21.55
CA CYS A 289 5.69 -10.18 22.42
C CYS A 289 4.69 -9.37 21.60
N TYR A 290 3.50 -9.17 22.16
CA TYR A 290 2.36 -8.55 21.50
C TYR A 290 1.41 -7.93 22.54
N ASP A 291 0.45 -7.12 22.09
CA ASP A 291 -0.63 -6.66 22.97
C ASP A 291 -1.70 -7.74 23.13
N GLU A 292 -1.95 -8.15 24.37
CA GLU A 292 -2.93 -9.19 24.72
C GLU A 292 -4.38 -8.74 24.49
N GLN A 293 -4.65 -7.42 24.41
CA GLN A 293 -5.96 -6.88 24.08
C GLN A 293 -6.27 -6.94 22.58
N LEU A 294 -5.23 -6.87 21.74
CA LEU A 294 -5.34 -6.91 20.27
C LEU A 294 -5.21 -8.33 19.73
N CYS A 295 -4.44 -9.18 20.41
CA CYS A 295 -4.27 -10.60 20.09
C CYS A 295 -4.92 -11.50 21.15
N ASP A 296 -6.18 -11.23 21.51
CA ASP A 296 -6.94 -11.95 22.55
C ASP A 296 -7.07 -13.47 22.28
N PHE A 297 -7.03 -13.87 21.01
CA PHE A 297 -6.99 -15.25 20.54
C PHE A 297 -5.64 -15.97 20.76
N LEU A 298 -4.54 -15.27 21.06
CA LEU A 298 -3.22 -15.88 21.29
C LEU A 298 -2.95 -16.14 22.77
N THR A 299 -2.84 -17.42 23.13
CA THR A 299 -2.41 -17.81 24.49
C THR A 299 -0.94 -17.47 24.72
N PRO A 300 -0.59 -16.73 25.79
CA PRO A 300 0.79 -16.38 26.11
C PRO A 300 1.53 -17.52 26.83
N THR A 301 2.85 -17.56 26.64
CA THR A 301 3.74 -18.54 27.30
C THR A 301 4.70 -17.88 28.30
N PHE A 302 4.90 -16.57 28.19
CA PHE A 302 5.87 -15.81 28.96
C PHE A 302 5.35 -14.38 29.17
N ARG A 303 5.69 -13.77 30.30
CA ARG A 303 5.43 -12.34 30.57
C ARG A 303 6.72 -11.69 31.04
N HIS A 304 7.08 -10.55 30.45
CA HIS A 304 8.30 -9.81 30.78
C HIS A 304 7.97 -8.35 31.09
N GLY A 305 7.94 -8.00 32.38
CA GLY A 305 7.44 -6.69 32.81
C GLY A 305 5.97 -6.53 32.43
N THR A 306 5.69 -5.55 31.57
CA THR A 306 4.36 -5.31 30.99
C THR A 306 4.10 -6.05 29.67
N LEU A 307 5.11 -6.72 29.09
CA LEU A 307 4.97 -7.41 27.81
C LEU A 307 4.38 -8.81 27.99
N THR A 308 3.35 -9.12 27.21
CA THR A 308 2.78 -10.47 27.05
C THR A 308 3.44 -11.12 25.82
N CYS A 309 3.94 -12.36 25.96
CA CYS A 309 4.79 -12.98 24.93
C CYS A 309 4.54 -14.47 24.73
N ARG A 310 4.86 -14.94 23.51
CA ARG A 310 4.87 -16.35 23.11
C ARG A 310 6.29 -16.78 22.71
N SER A 311 6.68 -17.99 23.08
CA SER A 311 7.99 -18.55 22.71
C SER A 311 8.11 -18.74 21.20
N GLY A 312 9.25 -18.34 20.64
CA GLY A 312 9.59 -18.54 19.23
C GLY A 312 9.56 -20.02 18.84
N ASP A 313 9.93 -20.93 19.74
CA ASP A 313 9.88 -22.38 19.53
C ASP A 313 8.44 -22.91 19.30
N GLN A 314 7.40 -22.17 19.70
CA GLN A 314 5.98 -22.54 19.52
C GLN A 314 5.30 -21.86 18.32
N ILE A 315 5.99 -20.92 17.68
CA ILE A 315 5.56 -20.32 16.42
C ILE A 315 6.31 -21.09 15.36
N ASN A 316 5.61 -21.72 14.41
CA ASN A 316 6.25 -22.62 13.47
C ASN A 316 6.98 -21.82 12.40
N LEU A 317 8.16 -21.30 12.74
CA LEU A 317 9.10 -20.66 11.84
C LEU A 317 9.64 -21.73 10.87
N THR A 318 8.84 -22.06 9.84
CA THR A 318 9.18 -22.97 8.75
C THR A 318 10.25 -22.33 7.87
N MET A 319 11.51 -22.51 8.27
CA MET A 319 12.65 -21.86 7.65
C MET A 319 13.60 -22.87 7.05
N ASN A 320 14.00 -22.67 5.80
CA ASN A 320 15.07 -23.43 5.18
C ASN A 320 16.37 -23.25 5.98
N ALA A 321 17.04 -24.35 6.30
CA ALA A 321 18.09 -24.38 7.33
C ALA A 321 19.39 -23.65 6.95
N GLU A 322 19.60 -23.29 5.68
CA GLU A 322 20.88 -22.80 5.17
C GLU A 322 21.02 -21.27 5.19
N VAL A 323 19.94 -20.51 4.96
CA VAL A 323 19.93 -19.05 5.08
C VAL A 323 18.59 -18.57 5.63
N THR A 324 18.56 -18.24 6.92
CA THR A 324 17.50 -17.42 7.50
C THR A 324 17.84 -15.94 7.33
N THR A 325 16.86 -15.16 6.90
CA THR A 325 16.93 -13.70 6.79
C THR A 325 15.91 -13.06 7.73
N TRP A 326 16.13 -11.81 8.12
CA TRP A 326 15.16 -11.02 8.90
C TRP A 326 13.76 -11.06 8.25
N LYS A 327 13.71 -10.81 6.94
CA LYS A 327 12.52 -10.94 6.10
C LYS A 327 11.78 -12.26 6.32
N SER A 328 12.48 -13.40 6.25
CA SER A 328 11.85 -14.71 6.41
C SER A 328 11.27 -14.93 7.82
N ILE A 329 11.82 -14.29 8.85
CA ILE A 329 11.21 -14.27 10.19
C ILE A 329 9.87 -13.52 10.13
N ILE A 330 9.88 -12.29 9.59
CA ILE A 330 8.67 -11.46 9.43
C ILE A 330 7.58 -12.21 8.63
N ASP A 331 7.92 -12.74 7.45
CA ASP A 331 7.00 -13.49 6.59
C ASP A 331 6.40 -14.72 7.32
N SER A 332 7.16 -15.39 8.20
CA SER A 332 6.70 -16.57 8.96
C SER A 332 5.75 -16.22 10.12
N ILE A 333 5.91 -15.04 10.73
CA ILE A 333 5.09 -14.64 11.89
C ILE A 333 3.85 -13.86 11.49
N LYS A 334 3.87 -13.18 10.35
CA LYS A 334 2.80 -12.28 9.89
C LYS A 334 1.41 -12.95 9.95
N PRO A 335 1.20 -14.18 9.46
CA PRO A 335 -0.10 -14.87 9.55
C PRO A 335 -0.61 -15.16 10.98
N TYR A 336 0.25 -15.14 11.99
CA TYR A 336 -0.16 -15.28 13.40
C TYR A 336 -0.67 -13.97 14.00
N PHE A 337 -0.28 -12.82 13.42
CA PHE A 337 -0.57 -11.48 13.93
C PHE A 337 -1.46 -10.63 12.99
N ASP A 338 -1.78 -11.11 11.79
CA ASP A 338 -2.73 -10.46 10.85
C ASP A 338 -4.12 -10.27 11.49
N GLY A 339 -4.54 -11.21 12.35
CA GLY A 339 -5.76 -11.09 13.16
C GLY A 339 -5.69 -10.02 14.26
N CYS A 340 -4.50 -9.48 14.57
CA CYS A 340 -4.29 -8.41 15.54
C CYS A 340 -4.04 -7.03 14.90
N VAL A 341 -4.23 -6.90 13.58
CA VAL A 341 -4.04 -5.62 12.87
C VAL A 341 -5.01 -4.59 13.44
N THR A 342 -4.44 -3.51 13.98
CA THR A 342 -5.19 -2.45 14.65
C THR A 342 -5.75 -1.47 13.63
N GLN A 343 -7.07 -1.40 13.54
CA GLN A 343 -7.73 -0.11 13.33
C GLN A 343 -8.38 0.20 14.68
N HIS A 344 -8.17 1.38 15.27
CA HIS A 344 -8.69 1.64 16.61
C HIS A 344 -10.22 1.80 16.61
N TYR A 345 -10.92 0.75 17.07
CA TYR A 345 -12.37 0.72 17.25
C TYR A 345 -12.82 1.55 18.46
N HIS A 346 -13.78 2.45 18.27
CA HIS A 346 -14.61 2.90 19.38
C HIS A 346 -15.69 1.85 19.67
N THR A 347 -15.87 1.49 20.94
CA THR A 347 -16.83 0.45 21.37
C THR A 347 -18.28 0.74 20.97
N ALA A 348 -18.61 2.00 20.68
CA ALA A 348 -19.92 2.45 20.20
C ALA A 348 -20.28 1.88 18.81
N ASP A 349 -19.30 1.60 17.96
CA ASP A 349 -19.53 1.24 16.55
C ASP A 349 -19.72 -0.27 16.34
N SER A 350 -19.49 -1.09 17.37
CA SER A 350 -19.63 -2.56 17.37
C SER A 350 -21.02 -3.11 17.01
N HIS A 351 -22.00 -2.22 16.81
CA HIS A 351 -23.37 -2.55 16.40
C HIS A 351 -23.73 -2.04 14.99
N HIS A 352 -22.78 -1.49 14.21
CA HIS A 352 -23.05 -1.03 12.86
C HIS A 352 -23.41 -2.20 11.93
N SER A 353 -24.49 -2.05 11.16
CA SER A 353 -25.08 -3.17 10.39
C SER A 353 -24.20 -3.68 9.24
N SER A 354 -23.19 -2.91 8.83
CA SER A 354 -22.24 -3.32 7.79
C SER A 354 -20.98 -4.01 8.30
N LEU A 355 -20.82 -4.22 9.61
CA LEU A 355 -19.65 -4.88 10.17
C LEU A 355 -19.86 -6.39 10.36
N TYR A 356 -18.77 -7.13 10.20
CA TYR A 356 -18.61 -8.53 10.60
C TYR A 356 -17.72 -8.61 11.84
N HIS A 357 -17.97 -9.58 12.71
CA HIS A 357 -17.19 -9.83 13.92
C HIS A 357 -16.48 -11.17 13.78
N CYS A 358 -15.14 -11.16 13.79
CA CYS A 358 -14.34 -12.38 13.71
C CYS A 358 -14.65 -13.32 14.88
N LYS A 359 -14.75 -14.63 14.62
CA LYS A 359 -15.02 -15.60 15.69
C LYS A 359 -13.86 -15.66 16.69
N ASN A 360 -14.20 -15.63 17.98
CA ASN A 360 -13.26 -15.72 19.11
C ASN A 360 -12.14 -14.64 19.09
N SER A 361 -12.42 -13.45 18.57
CA SER A 361 -11.54 -12.29 18.66
C SER A 361 -12.37 -11.01 18.87
N SER A 362 -11.75 -9.95 19.38
CA SER A 362 -12.31 -8.60 19.44
C SER A 362 -12.34 -7.87 18.09
N LYS A 363 -11.73 -8.42 17.03
CA LYS A 363 -11.65 -7.78 15.70
C LYS A 363 -13.00 -7.78 14.98
N TYR A 364 -13.38 -6.61 14.46
CA TYR A 364 -14.42 -6.46 13.45
C TYR A 364 -13.76 -6.13 12.10
N ILE A 365 -14.51 -6.26 11.00
CA ILE A 365 -14.15 -5.83 9.64
C ILE A 365 -15.41 -5.38 8.88
N SER A 366 -15.27 -4.61 7.81
CA SER A 366 -16.41 -4.36 6.90
C SER A 366 -16.88 -5.66 6.25
N LYS A 367 -18.20 -5.86 6.10
CA LYS A 367 -18.78 -7.00 5.37
C LYS A 367 -18.36 -7.04 3.90
N HIS A 368 -17.92 -5.92 3.35
CA HIS A 368 -17.32 -5.86 2.01
C HIS A 368 -16.03 -6.68 1.88
N ARG A 369 -15.37 -7.02 2.99
CA ARG A 369 -14.16 -7.85 3.05
C ARG A 369 -14.43 -9.36 3.16
N ILE A 370 -15.70 -9.78 3.24
CA ILE A 370 -16.05 -11.20 3.32
C ILE A 370 -15.92 -11.83 1.92
N LEU A 371 -15.18 -12.94 1.82
CA LEU A 371 -14.95 -13.70 0.60
C LEU A 371 -14.24 -12.86 -0.49
N ASP A 372 -13.28 -12.04 -0.07
CA ASP A 372 -12.46 -11.21 -0.94
C ASP A 372 -11.09 -11.83 -1.28
N GLY A 373 -10.79 -13.02 -0.77
CA GLY A 373 -9.53 -13.74 -0.96
C GLY A 373 -8.48 -13.45 0.12
N ILE A 374 -8.70 -12.47 1.00
CA ILE A 374 -7.79 -12.09 2.08
C ILE A 374 -8.31 -12.63 3.41
N SER A 375 -7.40 -13.21 4.19
CA SER A 375 -7.71 -13.72 5.54
C SER A 375 -7.48 -12.61 6.57
N ASP A 376 -8.50 -11.80 6.81
CA ASP A 376 -8.50 -10.74 7.83
C ASP A 376 -8.68 -11.30 9.25
N CYS A 377 -9.50 -12.34 9.41
CA CYS A 377 -9.76 -13.00 10.68
C CYS A 377 -8.75 -14.12 10.96
N PHE A 378 -8.33 -14.27 12.23
CA PHE A 378 -7.37 -15.31 12.65
C PHE A 378 -7.84 -16.75 12.36
N LEU A 379 -9.13 -17.02 12.52
CA LEU A 379 -9.71 -18.34 12.22
C LEU A 379 -10.06 -18.53 10.74
N LYS A 380 -9.79 -17.52 9.90
CA LYS A 380 -10.14 -17.48 8.47
C LYS A 380 -11.63 -17.70 8.19
N ASP A 381 -12.46 -17.25 9.14
CA ASP A 381 -13.89 -17.50 9.15
C ASP A 381 -14.71 -16.52 8.30
N ASP A 382 -14.10 -15.41 7.93
CA ASP A 382 -14.39 -14.51 6.80
C ASP A 382 -14.31 -15.23 5.44
N GLU A 383 -13.23 -15.96 5.20
CA GLU A 383 -13.00 -16.69 3.93
C GLU A 383 -13.63 -18.08 3.89
N GLN A 384 -14.25 -18.52 4.99
CA GLN A 384 -14.95 -19.80 5.12
C GLN A 384 -16.47 -19.65 5.32
N VAL A 385 -17.04 -18.46 5.09
CA VAL A 385 -18.49 -18.23 5.25
C VAL A 385 -19.30 -19.11 4.31
N LEU A 386 -20.31 -19.79 4.87
CA LEU A 386 -21.25 -20.61 4.11
C LEU A 386 -22.05 -19.75 3.10
N SER A 387 -22.23 -20.31 1.91
CA SER A 387 -22.73 -19.67 0.68
C SER A 387 -24.07 -18.90 0.77
N GLU A 388 -24.85 -19.06 1.83
CA GLU A 388 -26.16 -18.40 1.96
C GLU A 388 -26.07 -16.90 2.33
N LEU A 389 -24.98 -16.46 2.95
CA LEU A 389 -24.77 -15.02 3.24
C LEU A 389 -24.30 -14.23 2.00
N ASN A 390 -23.73 -14.94 1.02
CA ASN A 390 -22.81 -14.38 0.02
C ASN A 390 -23.49 -13.47 -1.02
N CYS A 391 -24.70 -13.79 -1.46
CA CYS A 391 -25.43 -12.99 -2.47
C CYS A 391 -26.60 -12.17 -1.89
N SER A 392 -26.70 -12.07 -0.55
CA SER A 392 -27.75 -11.29 0.14
C SER A 392 -27.30 -9.88 0.51
N LEU A 393 -26.00 -9.60 0.40
CA LEU A 393 -25.43 -8.27 0.48
C LEU A 393 -25.60 -7.63 -0.91
N ASN A 394 -26.36 -6.53 -1.01
CA ASN A 394 -26.59 -5.78 -2.27
C ASN A 394 -25.34 -4.98 -2.71
N GLN A 395 -24.17 -5.63 -2.70
CA GLN A 395 -22.88 -4.97 -2.86
C GLN A 395 -22.33 -5.20 -4.27
N THR A 396 -22.18 -4.13 -5.05
CA THR A 396 -21.62 -4.16 -6.41
C THR A 396 -20.14 -4.57 -6.49
N SER A 397 -19.49 -4.82 -5.34
CA SER A 397 -18.18 -5.46 -5.23
C SER A 397 -18.20 -6.96 -5.51
N GLN A 398 -19.36 -7.61 -5.46
CA GLN A 398 -19.51 -9.06 -5.58
C GLN A 398 -20.27 -9.44 -6.87
N LEU A 399 -19.69 -10.35 -7.66
CA LEU A 399 -20.25 -10.89 -8.91
C LEU A 399 -20.84 -12.28 -8.66
N PRO A 400 -22.08 -12.57 -9.10
CA PRO A 400 -22.64 -13.92 -8.97
C PRO A 400 -21.90 -14.92 -9.88
N CYS A 401 -21.47 -16.05 -9.32
CA CYS A 401 -20.96 -17.17 -10.10
C CYS A 401 -22.11 -17.76 -10.97
N PRO A 402 -21.93 -17.97 -12.29
CA PRO A 402 -23.03 -18.37 -13.18
C PRO A 402 -23.76 -19.68 -12.84
N ASN A 403 -23.11 -20.60 -12.12
CA ASN A 403 -23.59 -21.96 -11.86
C ASN A 403 -23.68 -22.33 -10.36
N GLU A 404 -23.40 -21.40 -9.46
CA GLU A 404 -23.23 -21.66 -8.02
C GLU A 404 -23.96 -20.59 -7.20
N LYS A 405 -24.43 -20.93 -5.99
CA LYS A 405 -24.96 -19.92 -5.03
C LYS A 405 -23.80 -19.15 -4.35
N LEU A 406 -22.80 -18.77 -5.12
CA LEU A 406 -21.61 -18.08 -4.66
C LEU A 406 -21.54 -16.76 -5.41
N CYS A 407 -21.27 -15.70 -4.67
CA CYS A 407 -20.84 -14.43 -5.22
C CYS A 407 -19.33 -14.28 -4.92
N ARG A 408 -18.63 -13.50 -5.75
CA ARG A 408 -17.16 -13.44 -5.77
C ARG A 408 -16.71 -11.99 -5.88
N SER A 409 -15.78 -11.57 -5.03
CA SER A 409 -15.20 -10.22 -5.11
C SER A 409 -14.53 -9.96 -6.46
N ARG A 410 -14.67 -8.73 -7.00
CA ARG A 410 -13.86 -8.25 -8.13
C ARG A 410 -12.35 -8.29 -7.80
N PHE A 411 -12.00 -8.14 -6.52
CA PHE A 411 -10.64 -8.07 -6.02
C PHE A 411 -9.82 -9.36 -6.25
N PHE A 412 -10.44 -10.55 -6.20
CA PHE A 412 -9.73 -11.82 -6.34
C PHE A 412 -10.12 -12.58 -7.62
N PRO A 413 -9.25 -12.62 -8.64
CA PRO A 413 -9.60 -13.17 -9.94
C PRO A 413 -9.69 -14.71 -10.01
N THR A 414 -9.12 -15.44 -9.04
CA THR A 414 -8.78 -16.86 -9.22
C THR A 414 -9.49 -17.82 -8.26
N SER A 415 -9.91 -18.96 -8.81
CA SER A 415 -10.37 -20.21 -8.16
C SER A 415 -11.80 -20.35 -7.59
N ILE A 416 -12.54 -19.27 -7.27
CA ILE A 416 -13.87 -19.46 -6.60
C ILE A 416 -14.96 -19.99 -7.56
N CYS A 417 -15.14 -19.41 -8.75
CA CYS A 417 -16.14 -19.91 -9.72
C CYS A 417 -15.49 -20.71 -10.86
N SER A 418 -16.11 -21.82 -11.27
CA SER A 418 -15.71 -22.58 -12.47
C SER A 418 -16.09 -21.85 -13.78
N PHE A 419 -15.23 -20.96 -14.27
CA PHE A 419 -15.50 -20.18 -15.49
C PHE A 419 -15.05 -20.89 -16.79
N SER A 420 -16.00 -21.14 -17.68
CA SER A 420 -15.79 -21.15 -19.13
C SER A 420 -16.26 -19.81 -19.70
N ILE A 421 -15.34 -18.87 -19.92
CA ILE A 421 -15.69 -17.54 -20.43
C ILE A 421 -16.02 -17.65 -21.93
N GLN A 422 -17.30 -17.55 -22.28
CA GLN A 422 -17.69 -17.07 -23.60
C GLN A 422 -17.70 -15.54 -23.53
N ILE A 423 -16.67 -14.90 -24.09
CA ILE A 423 -16.65 -13.45 -24.26
C ILE A 423 -17.68 -13.11 -25.33
N ASN A 424 -18.73 -12.40 -24.96
CA ASN A 424 -19.78 -11.97 -25.87
C ASN A 424 -19.48 -10.53 -26.33
N TYR A 425 -18.96 -10.38 -27.55
CA TYR A 425 -18.50 -9.10 -28.12
C TYR A 425 -19.67 -8.25 -28.65
N ASP A 426 -20.66 -7.97 -27.80
CA ASP A 426 -21.84 -7.15 -28.17
C ASP A 426 -21.65 -5.64 -27.93
N ASN A 427 -20.57 -5.24 -27.24
CA ASN A 427 -20.28 -3.84 -26.88
C ASN A 427 -18.90 -3.39 -27.41
N ILE A 428 -18.83 -2.23 -28.06
CA ILE A 428 -17.58 -1.54 -28.43
C ILE A 428 -17.32 -0.35 -27.51
N LEU A 429 -16.04 -0.10 -27.20
CA LEU A 429 -15.63 1.07 -26.40
C LEU A 429 -15.52 2.31 -27.30
N PHE A 430 -15.92 3.48 -26.80
CA PHE A 430 -16.03 4.71 -27.60
C PHE A 430 -14.73 5.13 -28.31
N TYR A 431 -13.56 4.82 -27.73
CA TYR A 431 -12.26 5.16 -28.31
C TYR A 431 -11.79 4.20 -29.42
N LYS A 432 -12.47 3.05 -29.60
CA LYS A 432 -12.23 2.07 -30.66
C LYS A 432 -13.09 2.31 -31.91
N ILE A 433 -14.00 3.28 -31.87
CA ILE A 433 -14.81 3.67 -33.02
C ILE A 433 -13.93 4.54 -33.94
N CYS A 434 -13.79 4.16 -35.21
CA CYS A 434 -12.94 4.83 -36.20
C CYS A 434 -11.43 4.76 -35.90
N ASP A 435 -10.97 3.63 -35.35
CA ASP A 435 -9.54 3.35 -35.09
C ASP A 435 -8.86 2.54 -36.21
N ARG A 436 -9.62 2.19 -37.26
CA ARG A 436 -9.26 1.37 -38.44
C ARG A 436 -9.24 -0.14 -38.20
N ILE A 437 -9.75 -0.61 -37.07
CA ILE A 437 -9.95 -2.01 -36.75
C ILE A 437 -11.46 -2.27 -36.72
N MET A 438 -11.90 -3.32 -37.42
CA MET A 438 -13.31 -3.74 -37.40
C MET A 438 -13.51 -4.69 -36.21
N ASP A 439 -13.86 -4.13 -35.06
CA ASP A 439 -14.15 -4.85 -33.82
C ASP A 439 -15.61 -5.32 -33.77
N LEU A 440 -16.54 -4.62 -34.44
CA LEU A 440 -17.95 -5.02 -34.58
C LEU A 440 -18.26 -5.75 -35.90
N PRO A 441 -19.06 -6.84 -35.87
CA PRO A 441 -19.54 -7.49 -37.08
C PRO A 441 -20.48 -6.56 -37.87
N MET A 442 -20.33 -6.53 -39.19
CA MET A 442 -21.13 -5.68 -40.08
C MET A 442 -22.65 -5.87 -39.88
N MET A 443 -23.35 -4.77 -39.61
CA MET A 443 -24.80 -4.69 -39.47
C MET A 443 -25.43 -4.06 -40.73
N VAL A 444 -26.63 -4.49 -41.11
CA VAL A 444 -27.34 -3.90 -42.25
C VAL A 444 -28.39 -2.90 -41.75
N ILE A 445 -28.18 -1.62 -42.03
CA ILE A 445 -29.11 -0.52 -41.71
C ILE A 445 -29.47 0.17 -43.02
N ASP A 446 -30.77 0.41 -43.25
CA ASP A 446 -31.32 1.03 -44.47
C ASP A 446 -30.78 0.46 -45.81
N GLY A 447 -30.46 -0.84 -45.82
CA GLY A 447 -29.94 -1.55 -47.00
C GLY A 447 -28.46 -1.30 -47.31
N ARG A 448 -27.71 -0.67 -46.39
CA ARG A 448 -26.25 -0.52 -46.45
C ARG A 448 -25.60 -1.32 -45.32
N ASN A 449 -24.38 -1.78 -45.55
CA ASN A 449 -23.56 -2.38 -44.49
C ASN A 449 -22.89 -1.25 -43.70
N HIS A 450 -23.08 -1.26 -42.39
CA HIS A 450 -22.41 -0.39 -41.43
C HIS A 450 -21.55 -1.24 -40.49
N SER A 451 -20.43 -0.67 -40.08
CA SER A 451 -19.54 -1.13 -39.02
C SER A 451 -19.20 0.06 -38.12
N ASP A 452 -18.49 -0.21 -37.03
CA ASP A 452 -17.72 0.78 -36.25
C ASP A 452 -16.85 1.71 -37.11
N GLU A 453 -16.32 1.21 -38.22
CA GLU A 453 -15.52 1.95 -39.20
C GLU A 453 -16.32 2.65 -40.33
N THR A 454 -17.60 3.00 -40.11
CA THR A 454 -18.46 3.62 -41.13
C THR A 454 -18.85 5.07 -40.77
N ASP A 455 -18.92 5.95 -41.77
CA ASP A 455 -19.24 7.39 -41.65
C ASP A 455 -18.27 8.18 -40.73
N CYS A 456 -17.03 7.69 -40.58
CA CYS A 456 -15.98 8.25 -39.72
C CYS A 456 -15.58 9.70 -40.07
N GLU A 457 -15.86 10.19 -41.28
CA GLU A 457 -15.71 11.61 -41.65
C GLU A 457 -16.59 12.57 -40.82
N HIS A 458 -17.59 12.05 -40.10
CA HIS A 458 -18.43 12.82 -39.18
C HIS A 458 -17.93 12.80 -37.73
N TRP A 459 -16.94 11.97 -37.41
CA TRP A 459 -16.36 11.86 -36.07
C TRP A 459 -15.29 12.94 -35.84
N GLN A 460 -15.24 13.50 -34.63
CA GLN A 460 -14.20 14.49 -34.31
C GLN A 460 -12.85 13.81 -34.07
N CYS A 461 -11.94 13.92 -35.03
CA CYS A 461 -10.55 13.41 -35.04
C CYS A 461 -9.68 13.77 -33.82
N ASN A 462 -10.13 14.70 -32.96
CA ASN A 462 -9.39 15.16 -31.79
C ASN A 462 -10.36 15.38 -30.63
N ASN A 463 -10.67 14.29 -29.93
CA ASN A 463 -11.39 14.31 -28.66
C ASN A 463 -10.46 13.81 -27.53
N ILE A 464 -10.89 13.97 -26.27
CA ILE A 464 -10.05 13.70 -25.09
C ILE A 464 -9.54 12.25 -25.02
N ASN A 465 -10.24 11.29 -25.63
CA ASN A 465 -9.90 9.87 -25.56
C ASN A 465 -8.93 9.41 -26.67
N ILE A 466 -8.82 10.14 -27.78
CA ILE A 466 -8.02 9.75 -28.98
C ILE A 466 -6.84 10.68 -29.25
N ARG A 467 -6.60 11.67 -28.38
CA ARG A 467 -5.57 12.69 -28.61
C ARG A 467 -4.14 12.18 -28.41
N CYS A 468 -3.98 11.06 -27.70
CA CYS A 468 -2.70 10.50 -27.27
C CYS A 468 -2.63 8.96 -27.35
N ASP A 469 -3.58 8.29 -28.03
CA ASP A 469 -3.69 6.82 -28.12
C ASP A 469 -2.58 6.17 -28.99
N GLY A 470 -1.88 6.96 -29.80
CA GLY A 470 -0.83 6.50 -30.72
C GLY A 470 -1.34 6.03 -32.08
N PHE A 471 -2.67 6.04 -32.29
CA PHE A 471 -3.30 5.67 -33.55
C PHE A 471 -3.61 6.92 -34.39
N ARG A 472 -3.52 6.77 -35.72
CA ARG A 472 -3.70 7.89 -36.65
C ARG A 472 -5.11 7.84 -37.21
N ASN A 473 -6.10 8.15 -36.37
CA ASN A 473 -7.51 7.86 -36.65
C ASN A 473 -8.02 8.62 -37.90
N CYS A 474 -7.43 9.77 -38.24
CA CYS A 474 -7.71 10.50 -39.48
C CYS A 474 -6.53 10.54 -40.47
N VAL A 475 -6.84 10.70 -41.75
CA VAL A 475 -5.89 11.08 -42.81
C VAL A 475 -5.97 12.60 -42.98
N ASP A 476 -4.84 13.29 -43.04
CA ASP A 476 -4.75 14.74 -43.29
C ASP A 476 -5.24 15.12 -44.70
#